data_AF-A0A7S0TMV3-F1
#
_entry.id   AF-A0A7S0TMV3-F1
#
_cell.length_a   1.000
_cell.length_b   1.000
_cell.length_c   1.000
_cell.angle_alpha   90.00
_cell.angle_beta   90.00
_cell.angle_gamma   90.00
#
_symmetry.space_group_name_H-M   'P 1'
#
loop_
_entity.id
_entity.type
_entity.pdbx_description
1 polymer ?
#
loop_
_entity_poly.entity_id
_entity_poly.type
_entity_poly.pdbx_seq_one_letter_code
_entity_poly.pdbx_strand_id
1 'polypeptide(L)'
;ETFTSLIKTLAKAAKHGNAQAHHGVQAVAEMRARGLEPSPVTASALLSLYAQTAKAGGQVSLDQAWEVVTGLGSRVDAFVYAGLMDVCAKLSAYGRASLEDAEAILDHMDACDVHGDAVVYNSMLQLIANG
;
A
#
# COMPACT_ATOMS: atom_id res chain seq x y z
N GLU A 1 -4.76 -17.41 7.00
CA GLU A 1 -4.29 -16.68 8.20
C GLU A 1 -2.76 -16.61 8.33
N THR A 2 -2.00 -17.67 8.02
CA THR A 2 -0.52 -17.70 8.14
C THR A 2 0.19 -16.64 7.30
N PHE A 3 -0.14 -16.49 6.01
CA PHE A 3 0.48 -15.50 5.12
C PHE A 3 0.19 -14.06 5.54
N THR A 4 -1.06 -13.74 5.88
CA THR A 4 -1.45 -12.41 6.37
C THR A 4 -0.70 -12.03 7.65
N SER A 5 -0.55 -12.97 8.59
CA SER A 5 0.22 -12.76 9.82
C SER A 5 1.72 -12.54 9.55
N LEU A 6 2.29 -13.30 8.62
CA LEU A 6 3.67 -13.13 8.17
C LEU A 6 3.89 -11.74 7.58
N ILE A 7 3.05 -11.30 6.64
CA ILE A 7 3.16 -9.97 6.00
C ILE A 7 2.98 -8.85 7.02
N LYS A 8 2.04 -8.98 7.96
CA LYS A 8 1.90 -8.02 9.08
C LYS A 8 3.15 -7.96 9.95
N THR A 9 3.80 -9.09 10.19
CA THR A 9 5.05 -9.16 10.96
C THR A 9 6.20 -8.50 10.20
N LEU A 10 6.30 -8.74 8.89
CA LEU A 10 7.27 -8.07 8.01
C LEU A 10 7.06 -6.55 7.98
N ALA A 11 5.82 -6.08 7.89
CA ALA A 11 5.51 -4.64 7.93
C ALA A 11 5.96 -3.99 9.26
N LYS A 12 5.76 -4.69 10.39
CA LYS A 12 6.28 -4.25 11.70
C LYS A 12 7.80 -4.25 11.75
N ALA A 13 8.46 -5.26 11.19
CA ALA A 13 9.92 -5.34 11.13
C ALA A 13 10.53 -4.25 10.23
N ALA A 14 9.87 -3.91 9.12
CA ALA A 14 10.29 -2.85 8.20
C ALA A 14 10.26 -1.45 8.85
N LYS A 15 9.35 -1.20 9.80
CA LYS A 15 9.35 0.02 10.62
C LYS A 15 10.69 0.24 11.34
N HIS A 16 11.43 -0.82 11.62
CA HIS A 16 12.73 -0.79 12.29
C HIS A 16 13.91 -1.08 11.35
N GLY A 17 13.69 -1.06 10.03
CA GLY A 17 14.73 -1.35 9.02
C GLY A 17 15.10 -2.83 8.88
N ASN A 18 14.37 -3.74 9.53
CA ASN A 18 14.72 -5.16 9.62
C ASN A 18 14.03 -6.04 8.56
N ALA A 19 13.22 -5.46 7.67
CA ALA A 19 12.57 -6.18 6.59
C ALA A 19 12.45 -5.32 5.34
N GLN A 20 12.62 -5.95 4.19
CA GLN A 20 12.50 -5.33 2.87
C GLN A 20 11.19 -5.75 2.21
N ALA A 21 10.66 -4.91 1.31
CA ALA A 21 9.44 -5.16 0.55
C ALA A 21 9.44 -6.51 -0.18
N HIS A 22 10.60 -6.98 -0.68
CA HIS A 22 10.69 -8.22 -1.46
C HIS A 22 10.20 -9.46 -0.70
N HIS A 23 10.39 -9.53 0.62
CA HIS A 23 9.90 -10.64 1.43
C HIS A 23 8.36 -10.69 1.45
N GLY A 24 7.70 -9.53 1.46
CA GLY A 24 6.24 -9.44 1.40
C GLY A 24 5.71 -9.87 0.04
N VAL A 25 6.39 -9.48 -1.04
CA VAL A 25 6.04 -9.89 -2.41
C VAL A 25 6.16 -11.40 -2.57
N GLN A 26 7.25 -12.00 -2.09
CA GLN A 26 7.45 -13.45 -2.11
C GLN A 26 6.35 -14.19 -1.35
N ALA A 27 5.95 -13.70 -0.18
CA ALA A 27 4.87 -14.30 0.60
C ALA A 27 3.52 -14.25 -0.16
N VAL A 28 3.23 -13.17 -0.87
CA VAL A 28 2.02 -13.07 -1.72
C VAL A 28 2.12 -13.97 -2.95
N ALA A 29 3.27 -14.05 -3.60
CA ALA A 29 3.49 -14.93 -4.73
C ALA A 29 3.31 -16.40 -4.34
N GLU A 30 3.84 -16.81 -3.18
CA GLU A 30 3.66 -18.15 -2.64
C GLU A 30 2.19 -18.44 -2.29
N MET A 31 1.49 -17.46 -1.71
CA MET A 31 0.06 -17.55 -1.45
C MET A 31 -0.71 -17.86 -2.74
N ARG A 32 -0.45 -17.09 -3.82
CA ARG A 32 -1.06 -17.31 -5.14
C ARG A 32 -0.69 -18.66 -5.75
N ALA A 33 0.58 -19.07 -5.65
CA ALA A 33 1.05 -20.37 -6.16
C ALA A 33 0.35 -21.56 -5.48
N ARG A 34 -0.17 -21.37 -4.26
CA ARG A 34 -0.97 -22.35 -3.53
C ARG A 34 -2.48 -22.24 -3.81
N GLY A 35 -2.88 -21.45 -4.81
CA GLY A 35 -4.27 -21.23 -5.19
C GLY A 35 -5.05 -20.33 -4.22
N LEU A 36 -4.35 -19.57 -3.37
CA LEU A 36 -4.96 -18.65 -2.41
C LEU A 36 -4.86 -17.21 -2.94
N GLU A 37 -5.99 -16.50 -2.93
CA GLU A 37 -6.05 -15.11 -3.37
C GLU A 37 -5.88 -14.13 -2.20
N PRO A 38 -5.06 -13.07 -2.34
CA PRO A 38 -4.92 -12.04 -1.32
C PRO A 38 -6.29 -11.47 -0.92
N SER A 39 -6.51 -11.35 0.39
CA SER A 39 -7.64 -10.63 0.95
C SER A 39 -7.32 -9.13 1.08
N PRO A 40 -8.32 -8.26 1.28
CA PRO A 40 -8.08 -6.83 1.54
C PRO A 40 -7.11 -6.61 2.71
N VAL A 41 -7.25 -7.38 3.79
CA VAL A 41 -6.32 -7.36 4.94
C VAL A 41 -4.88 -7.70 4.55
N THR A 42 -4.70 -8.62 3.61
CA THR A 42 -3.37 -9.02 3.10
C THR A 42 -2.78 -7.92 2.22
N ALA A 43 -3.58 -7.32 1.35
CA ALA A 43 -3.21 -6.19 0.52
C ALA A 43 -2.82 -4.96 1.36
N SER A 44 -3.64 -4.55 2.33
CA SER A 44 -3.33 -3.42 3.23
C SER A 44 -2.03 -3.66 4.02
N ALA A 45 -1.75 -4.91 4.42
CA ALA A 45 -0.50 -5.25 5.10
C ALA A 45 0.72 -5.14 4.17
N LEU A 46 0.57 -5.54 2.90
CA LEU A 46 1.63 -5.39 1.89
C LEU A 46 1.88 -3.92 1.55
N LEU A 47 0.82 -3.12 1.37
CA LEU A 47 0.92 -1.67 1.16
C LEU A 47 1.57 -0.96 2.34
N SER A 48 1.26 -1.38 3.58
CA SER A 48 1.94 -0.87 4.78
C SER A 48 3.45 -1.18 4.75
N LEU A 49 3.84 -2.38 4.30
CA LEU A 49 5.25 -2.73 4.13
C LEU A 49 5.92 -1.87 3.04
N TYR A 50 5.21 -1.61 1.93
CA TYR A 50 5.68 -0.71 0.88
C TYR A 50 5.87 0.72 1.38
N ALA A 51 4.92 1.27 2.13
CA ALA A 51 5.01 2.63 2.67
C ALA A 51 6.23 2.77 3.60
N GLN A 52 6.49 1.76 4.43
CA GLN A 52 7.67 1.75 5.30
C GLN A 52 8.97 1.60 4.52
N THR A 53 8.96 0.82 3.45
CA THR A 53 10.10 0.71 2.53
C THR A 53 10.36 2.05 1.83
N ALA A 54 9.31 2.71 1.33
CA ALA A 54 9.39 4.04 0.70
C ALA A 54 9.95 5.08 1.67
N LYS A 55 9.45 5.10 2.92
CA LYS A 55 9.90 5.99 4.00
C LYS A 55 11.39 5.81 4.33
N ALA A 56 11.93 4.61 4.15
CA ALA A 56 13.35 4.33 4.36
C ALA A 56 14.22 4.63 3.12
N GLY A 57 13.64 5.21 2.06
CA GLY A 57 14.32 5.42 0.78
C GLY A 57 14.55 4.13 -0.02
N GLY A 58 13.89 3.02 0.36
CA GLY A 58 14.03 1.73 -0.29
C GLY A 58 13.40 1.70 -1.70
N GLN A 59 13.72 0.63 -2.44
CA GLN A 59 13.24 0.39 -3.80
C GLN A 59 11.79 -0.13 -3.76
N VAL A 60 10.85 0.77 -3.95
CA VAL A 60 9.43 0.49 -4.19
C VAL A 60 8.87 1.60 -5.09
N SER A 61 7.96 1.26 -5.99
CA SER A 61 7.29 2.23 -6.87
C SER A 61 5.80 2.32 -6.56
N LEU A 62 5.17 3.41 -7.03
CA LEU A 62 3.72 3.56 -6.93
C LEU A 62 3.00 2.53 -7.81
N ASP A 63 3.56 2.16 -8.97
CA ASP A 63 3.02 1.11 -9.85
C ASP A 63 2.88 -0.24 -9.13
N GLN A 64 3.89 -0.63 -8.35
CA GLN A 64 3.82 -1.86 -7.55
C GLN A 64 2.70 -1.80 -6.51
N ALA A 65 2.43 -0.62 -5.96
CA ALA A 65 1.33 -0.44 -5.02
C ALA A 65 -0.04 -0.49 -5.74
N TRP A 66 -0.14 0.07 -6.95
CA TRP A 66 -1.34 -0.05 -7.80
C TRP A 66 -1.66 -1.49 -8.20
N GLU A 67 -0.66 -2.31 -8.51
CA GLU A 67 -0.85 -3.74 -8.79
C GLU A 67 -1.51 -4.47 -7.61
N VAL A 68 -1.18 -4.09 -6.37
CA VAL A 68 -1.80 -4.68 -5.16
C VAL A 68 -3.27 -4.31 -5.06
N VAL A 69 -3.63 -3.05 -5.35
CA VAL A 69 -5.01 -2.56 -5.29
C VAL A 69 -5.86 -3.16 -6.42
N THR A 70 -5.39 -3.05 -7.66
CA THR A 70 -6.09 -3.58 -8.85
C THR A 70 -6.24 -5.11 -8.80
N GLY A 71 -5.26 -5.81 -8.23
CA GLY A 71 -5.30 -7.26 -8.03
C GLY A 71 -6.40 -7.76 -7.08
N LEU A 72 -7.04 -6.88 -6.29
CA LEU A 72 -8.22 -7.24 -5.49
C LEU A 72 -9.52 -7.22 -6.29
N GLY A 73 -9.58 -6.46 -7.40
CA GLY A 73 -10.80 -6.19 -8.15
C GLY A 73 -11.87 -5.55 -7.26
N SER A 74 -13.09 -6.07 -7.35
CA SER A 74 -14.26 -5.58 -6.58
C SER A 74 -14.18 -5.80 -5.07
N ARG A 75 -13.10 -6.41 -4.56
CA ARG A 75 -12.89 -6.63 -3.11
C ARG A 75 -12.16 -5.47 -2.44
N VAL A 76 -11.70 -4.47 -3.21
CA VAL A 76 -11.00 -3.31 -2.67
C VAL A 76 -11.90 -2.54 -1.69
N ASP A 77 -11.31 -2.03 -0.61
CA ASP A 77 -12.00 -1.24 0.41
C ASP A 77 -11.19 0.03 0.77
N ALA A 78 -11.77 0.87 1.61
CA ALA A 78 -11.15 2.13 2.03
C ALA A 78 -9.80 1.92 2.73
N PHE A 79 -9.61 0.80 3.46
CA PHE A 79 -8.34 0.50 4.13
C PHE A 79 -7.22 0.16 3.14
N VAL A 80 -7.55 -0.46 2.02
CA VAL A 80 -6.60 -0.69 0.93
C VAL A 80 -6.19 0.63 0.28
N TYR A 81 -7.14 1.52 -0.02
CA TYR A 81 -6.83 2.85 -0.56
C TYR A 81 -6.04 3.72 0.40
N ALA A 82 -6.35 3.68 1.70
CA ALA A 82 -5.55 4.37 2.71
C ALA A 82 -4.09 3.91 2.71
N GLY A 83 -3.85 2.60 2.50
CA GLY A 83 -2.51 2.05 2.34
C GLY A 83 -1.80 2.55 1.08
N LEU A 84 -2.50 2.60 -0.06
CA LEU A 84 -1.95 3.12 -1.32
C LEU A 84 -1.60 4.61 -1.19
N MET A 85 -2.47 5.40 -0.57
CA MET A 85 -2.23 6.82 -0.30
C MET A 85 -1.02 7.03 0.63
N ASP A 86 -0.84 6.19 1.65
CA ASP A 86 0.35 6.27 2.51
C ASP A 86 1.64 5.95 1.73
N VAL A 87 1.63 4.96 0.83
CA VAL A 87 2.76 4.71 -0.08
C VAL A 87 3.07 5.94 -0.92
N CYS A 88 2.04 6.53 -1.56
CA CYS A 88 2.16 7.75 -2.35
C CYS A 88 2.81 8.90 -1.56
N ALA A 89 2.32 9.17 -0.34
CA ALA A 89 2.86 10.22 0.53
C ALA A 89 4.30 9.97 0.97
N LYS A 90 4.72 8.71 1.19
CA LYS A 90 6.11 8.40 1.51
C LYS A 90 7.03 8.45 0.30
N LEU A 91 6.51 8.21 -0.90
CA LEU A 91 7.25 8.35 -2.17
C LEU A 91 7.45 9.81 -2.57
N SER A 92 6.47 10.69 -2.30
CA SER A 92 6.56 12.12 -2.65
C SER A 92 7.69 12.85 -1.92
N ALA A 93 8.00 12.46 -0.68
CA ALA A 93 9.15 12.97 0.07
C ALA A 93 10.51 12.73 -0.63
N TYR A 94 10.56 11.86 -1.63
CA TYR A 94 11.74 11.59 -2.46
C TYR A 94 11.55 12.00 -3.93
N GLY A 95 10.49 12.75 -4.25
CA GLY A 95 10.16 13.14 -5.63
C GLY A 95 9.75 11.96 -6.53
N ARG A 96 9.26 10.86 -5.93
CA ARG A 96 8.86 9.63 -6.65
C ARG A 96 7.34 9.45 -6.75
N ALA A 97 6.59 10.43 -6.27
CA ALA A 97 5.15 10.56 -6.41
C ALA A 97 4.79 12.05 -6.30
N SER A 98 3.65 12.41 -6.87
CA SER A 98 3.17 13.79 -7.04
C SER A 98 1.79 13.99 -6.41
N LEU A 99 1.26 15.22 -6.49
CA LEU A 99 -0.11 15.50 -6.08
C LEU A 99 -1.10 14.87 -7.07
N GLU A 100 -0.77 14.90 -8.36
CA GLU A 100 -1.56 14.28 -9.43
C GLU A 100 -1.72 12.77 -9.21
N ASP A 101 -0.68 12.10 -8.70
CA ASP A 101 -0.76 10.69 -8.32
C ASP A 101 -1.77 10.46 -7.17
N ALA A 102 -1.83 11.39 -6.21
CA ALA A 102 -2.77 11.31 -5.09
C ALA A 102 -4.22 11.57 -5.55
N GLU A 103 -4.42 12.51 -6.47
CA GLU A 103 -5.71 12.78 -7.11
C GLU A 103 -6.19 11.54 -7.89
N ALA A 104 -5.31 10.89 -8.65
CA ALA A 104 -5.63 9.66 -9.37
C ALA A 104 -6.08 8.51 -8.42
N ILE A 105 -5.50 8.44 -7.21
CA ILE A 105 -5.93 7.47 -6.19
C ILE A 105 -7.36 7.78 -5.73
N LEU A 106 -7.71 9.05 -5.48
CA LEU A 106 -9.06 9.43 -5.09
C LEU A 106 -10.08 9.17 -6.20
N ASP A 107 -9.76 9.57 -7.43
CA ASP A 107 -10.65 9.38 -8.58
C ASP A 107 -10.97 7.88 -8.79
N HIS A 108 -9.96 7.01 -8.65
CA HIS A 108 -10.17 5.57 -8.76
C HIS A 108 -10.97 5.01 -7.57
N MET A 109 -10.75 5.54 -6.37
CA MET A 109 -11.50 5.16 -5.17
C MET A 109 -12.99 5.50 -5.33
N ASP A 110 -13.31 6.70 -5.81
CA ASP A 110 -14.67 7.14 -6.11
C ASP A 110 -15.30 6.33 -7.25
N ALA A 111 -14.53 6.01 -8.30
CA ALA A 111 -15.00 5.15 -9.40
C ALA A 111 -15.34 3.72 -8.96
N CYS A 112 -14.77 3.26 -7.84
CA CYS A 112 -15.07 1.97 -7.23
C CYS A 112 -16.22 2.04 -6.21
N ASP A 113 -16.89 3.20 -6.05
CA ASP A 113 -17.91 3.47 -5.03
C ASP A 113 -17.40 3.21 -3.60
N VAL A 114 -16.11 3.43 -3.38
CA VAL A 114 -15.48 3.31 -2.07
C VAL A 114 -15.37 4.70 -1.48
N HIS A 115 -16.16 5.01 -0.45
CA HIS A 115 -16.03 6.31 0.21
C HIS A 115 -14.84 6.32 1.17
N GLY A 116 -13.91 7.25 0.94
CA GLY A 116 -12.77 7.48 1.83
C GLY A 116 -13.21 7.90 3.24
N ASP A 117 -12.50 7.42 4.25
CA ASP A 117 -12.69 7.83 5.64
C ASP A 117 -11.69 8.92 6.04
N ALA A 118 -11.75 9.37 7.30
CA ALA A 118 -10.83 10.37 7.82
C ALA A 118 -9.34 9.97 7.68
N VAL A 119 -9.02 8.67 7.61
CA VAL A 119 -7.64 8.20 7.44
C VAL A 119 -7.14 8.49 6.03
N VAL A 120 -7.95 8.26 5.00
CA VAL A 120 -7.61 8.58 3.59
C VAL A 120 -7.32 10.08 3.43
N TYR A 121 -8.21 10.94 3.94
CA TYR A 121 -8.06 12.39 3.86
C TYR A 121 -6.88 12.92 4.67
N ASN A 122 -6.61 12.35 5.86
CA ASN A 122 -5.45 12.73 6.67
C ASN A 122 -4.13 12.38 5.98
N SER A 123 -4.07 11.27 5.23
CA SER A 123 -2.88 10.91 4.44
C SER A 123 -2.62 11.90 3.30
N MET A 124 -3.65 12.44 2.64
CA MET A 124 -3.48 13.52 1.67
C MET A 124 -2.99 14.82 2.30
N LEU A 125 -3.51 15.19 3.48
CA LEU A 125 -3.01 16.36 4.20
C LEU A 125 -1.52 16.23 4.53
N GLN A 126 -1.05 15.02 4.86
CA GLN A 126 0.40 14.77 5.03
C GLN A 126 1.19 14.91 3.73
N LEU A 127 0.61 14.55 2.58
CA LEU A 127 1.26 14.70 1.28
C LEU A 127 1.42 16.19 0.93
N ILE A 128 0.38 16.99 1.15
CA ILE A 128 0.40 18.46 0.95
C ILE A 128 1.34 19.15 1.95
N ALA A 129 1.44 18.66 3.19
CA ALA A 129 2.32 19.25 4.20
C ALA A 129 3.82 18.94 4.02
N ASN A 130 4.17 17.92 3.22
CA ASN A 130 5.55 17.49 2.97
C ASN A 130 6.04 17.81 1.54
N GLY A 131 5.20 18.40 0.68
CA GLY A 131 5.58 18.95 -0.63
C GLY A 131 6.01 20.41 -0.52
#